data_AF-A0A6P2EBH8-F1
#
_entry.id   AF-A0A6P2EBH8-F1
#
_cell.length_a   1.000
_cell.length_b   1.000
_cell.length_c   1.000
_cell.angle_alpha   90.00
_cell.angle_beta   90.00
_cell.angle_gamma   90.00
#
_symmetry.space_group_name_H-M   'P 1'
#
loop_
_entity.id
_entity.type
_entity.pdbx_description
1 polymer ?
#
loop_
_entity_poly.entity_id
_entity_poly.type
_entity_poly.pdbx_seq_one_letter_code
_entity_poly.pdbx_strand_id
1 'polypeptide(L)'
;MSSIEKPPIRPQGWWKYPLVWLVIGLPAAVVVASLASAWLAVHTTDSVVDEDYYQKGVDINRALAARTMVPAETGRNHAVTPAGVLPARRP
;
A
#
# COMPACT_ATOMS: atom_id res chain seq x y z
N MET A 1 -45.51 45.98 42.72
CA MET A 1 -45.05 44.73 42.10
C MET A 1 -44.47 45.07 40.73
N SER A 2 -43.15 45.11 40.60
CA SER A 2 -42.45 45.34 39.33
C SER A 2 -42.40 44.02 38.56
N SER A 3 -43.05 43.94 37.40
CA SER A 3 -42.94 42.78 36.50
C SER A 3 -41.52 42.69 35.95
N ILE A 4 -40.85 41.57 36.18
CA ILE A 4 -39.60 41.23 35.49
C ILE A 4 -39.97 40.85 34.05
N GLU A 5 -39.84 41.79 33.12
CA GLU A 5 -39.95 41.49 31.70
C GLU A 5 -38.69 40.75 31.23
N LYS A 6 -38.86 39.54 30.69
CA LYS A 6 -37.75 38.74 30.18
C LYS A 6 -37.36 39.30 28.80
N PRO A 7 -36.11 39.71 28.57
CA PRO A 7 -35.73 40.30 27.30
C PRO A 7 -35.94 39.30 26.15
N PRO A 8 -36.37 39.77 24.96
CA PRO A 8 -36.61 38.90 23.82
C PRO A 8 -35.30 38.26 23.35
N ILE A 9 -35.23 36.93 23.36
CA ILE A 9 -34.14 36.19 22.74
C ILE A 9 -34.33 36.27 21.23
N ARG A 10 -33.40 36.95 20.54
CA ARG A 10 -33.35 36.95 19.06
C ARG A 10 -32.43 35.80 18.61
N PRO A 11 -32.96 34.75 17.96
CA PRO A 11 -32.12 33.67 17.47
C PRO A 11 -31.12 34.20 16.43
N GLN A 12 -29.85 33.82 16.59
CA GLN A 12 -28.81 34.17 15.63
C GLN A 12 -28.85 33.20 14.43
N GLY A 13 -28.44 33.68 13.25
CA GLY A 13 -28.33 32.82 12.07
C GLY A 13 -27.37 31.66 12.28
N TRP A 14 -27.73 30.47 11.80
CA TRP A 14 -27.01 29.21 12.02
C TRP A 14 -25.54 29.24 11.54
N TRP A 15 -25.24 30.04 10.52
CA TRP A 15 -23.88 30.19 9.96
C TRP A 15 -22.87 30.81 10.93
N LYS A 16 -23.34 31.45 12.00
CA LYS A 16 -22.48 32.03 13.05
C LYS A 16 -21.93 30.99 14.03
N TYR A 17 -22.48 29.78 14.03
CA TYR A 17 -22.07 28.73 14.96
C TYR A 17 -20.96 27.87 14.33
N PRO A 18 -19.73 27.86 14.88
CA PRO A 18 -18.61 27.11 14.29
C PRO A 18 -18.89 25.59 14.23
N LEU A 19 -19.69 25.07 15.16
CA LEU A 19 -20.10 23.67 15.16
C LEU A 19 -20.85 23.27 13.89
N VAL A 20 -21.66 24.16 13.30
CA VAL A 20 -22.41 23.86 12.08
C VAL A 20 -21.47 23.60 10.90
N TRP A 21 -20.35 24.33 10.85
CA TRP A 21 -19.31 24.09 9.85
C TRP A 21 -18.57 22.78 10.05
N LEU A 22 -18.42 22.27 11.28
CA LEU A 22 -17.86 20.94 11.50
C LEU A 22 -18.81 19.84 11.01
N VAL A 23 -20.12 20.00 11.27
CA VAL A 23 -21.16 19.05 10.84
C VAL A 23 -21.28 19.00 9.32
N ILE A 24 -21.18 20.14 8.63
CA ILE A 24 -21.23 20.21 7.16
C ILE A 24 -19.88 19.88 6.53
N GLY A 25 -18.79 20.31 7.17
CA GLY A 25 -17.43 20.18 6.69
C GLY A 25 -16.96 18.73 6.61
N LEU A 26 -17.34 17.89 7.58
CA LEU A 26 -16.92 16.48 7.58
C LEU A 26 -17.52 15.71 6.38
N PRO A 27 -18.85 15.74 6.10
CA PRO A 27 -19.42 15.17 4.88
C PRO A 27 -18.85 15.79 3.60
N ALA A 28 -18.69 17.11 3.55
CA ALA A 28 -18.14 17.78 2.37
C ALA A 28 -16.71 17.31 2.07
N ALA A 29 -15.87 17.14 3.10
CA ALA A 29 -14.52 16.64 2.95
C ALA A 29 -14.48 15.23 2.37
N VAL A 30 -15.36 14.33 2.83
CA VAL A 30 -15.44 12.95 2.29
C VAL A 30 -15.90 12.94 0.85
N VAL A 31 -16.87 13.79 0.47
CA VAL A 31 -17.30 13.93 -0.94
C VAL A 31 -16.12 14.37 -1.81
N VAL A 32 -15.38 15.40 -1.41
CA VAL A 32 -14.19 15.87 -2.15
C VAL A 32 -13.12 14.78 -2.24
N ALA A 33 -12.83 14.09 -1.14
CA ALA A 33 -11.88 12.98 -1.12
C ALA A 33 -12.29 11.85 -2.07
N SER A 34 -13.57 11.47 -2.10
CA SER A 34 -14.08 10.43 -2.99
C SER A 34 -13.94 10.81 -4.47
N LEU A 35 -14.19 12.07 -4.82
CA LEU A 35 -14.00 12.57 -6.18
C LEU A 35 -12.53 12.63 -6.56
N ALA A 36 -11.65 13.04 -5.63
CA ALA A 36 -10.21 13.01 -5.85
C ALA A 36 -9.70 11.59 -6.08
N SER A 37 -10.16 10.61 -5.30
CA SER A 37 -9.83 9.20 -5.49
C SER A 37 -10.36 8.68 -6.82
N ALA A 38 -11.59 9.00 -7.20
CA ALA A 38 -12.15 8.62 -8.49
C ALA A 38 -11.38 9.24 -9.66
N TRP A 39 -10.99 10.52 -9.54
CA TRP A 39 -10.16 11.19 -10.53
C TRP A 39 -8.80 10.51 -10.67
N LEU A 40 -8.15 10.20 -9.55
CA LEU A 40 -6.88 9.46 -9.54
C LEU A 40 -7.03 8.09 -10.20
N ALA A 41 -8.10 7.34 -9.88
CA ALA A 41 -8.33 6.03 -10.48
C ALA A 41 -8.52 6.09 -12.01
N VAL A 42 -9.11 7.16 -12.54
CA VAL A 42 -9.29 7.33 -14.00
C VAL A 42 -8.00 7.78 -14.70
N HIS A 43 -7.18 8.59 -14.04
CA HIS A 43 -6.00 9.21 -14.67
C HIS A 43 -4.69 8.48 -14.39
N THR A 44 -4.65 7.62 -13.37
CA THR A 44 -3.45 6.88 -13.00
C THR A 44 -3.52 5.51 -13.63
N THR A 45 -2.81 5.34 -14.73
CA THR A 45 -2.62 4.02 -15.35
C THR A 45 -1.75 3.20 -14.42
N ASP A 46 -2.31 2.14 -13.83
CA ASP A 46 -1.51 1.14 -13.12
C ASP A 46 -0.68 0.40 -14.18
N SER A 47 0.62 0.73 -14.28
CA SER A 47 1.53 0.09 -15.22
C SER A 47 1.67 -1.37 -14.81
N VAL A 48 0.86 -2.23 -15.41
CA VAL A 48 0.88 -3.66 -15.15
C VAL A 48 2.26 -4.18 -15.56
N VAL A 49 2.90 -4.90 -14.63
CA VAL A 49 4.11 -5.74 -14.77
C VAL A 49 4.61 -5.87 -16.22
N ASP A 50 5.84 -5.40 -16.49
CA ASP A 50 6.51 -5.55 -17.80
C ASP A 50 6.27 -6.95 -18.39
N GLU A 51 5.96 -7.04 -19.69
CA GLU A 51 5.68 -8.32 -20.37
C GLU A 51 6.76 -9.39 -20.10
N ASP A 52 7.99 -8.95 -19.90
CA ASP A 52 9.15 -9.82 -19.67
C ASP A 52 9.36 -10.23 -18.22
N TYR A 53 8.57 -9.76 -17.25
CA TYR A 53 8.73 -10.13 -15.83
C TYR A 53 8.61 -11.65 -15.62
N TYR A 54 7.69 -12.29 -16.34
CA TYR A 54 7.53 -13.74 -16.30
C TYR A 54 8.75 -14.46 -16.90
N GLN A 55 9.25 -13.96 -18.04
CA GLN A 55 10.45 -14.52 -18.68
C GLN A 55 11.68 -14.37 -17.78
N LYS A 56 11.81 -13.23 -17.12
CA LYS A 56 12.89 -12.95 -16.15
C LYS A 56 12.90 -13.97 -15.01
N GLY A 57 11.73 -14.36 -14.49
CA GLY A 57 11.61 -15.40 -13.47
C GLY A 57 11.99 -16.79 -13.97
N VAL A 58 11.60 -17.13 -15.21
CA VAL A 58 11.96 -18.40 -15.85
C VAL A 58 13.46 -18.48 -16.11
N ASP A 59 14.07 -17.41 -16.59
CA ASP A 59 15.49 -17.34 -16.90
C ASP A 59 16.37 -17.40 -15.66
N ILE A 60 15.93 -16.82 -14.54
CA ILE A 60 16.60 -16.97 -13.25
C ILE A 60 16.60 -18.45 -12.81
N ASN A 61 15.48 -19.16 -12.94
CA ASN A 61 15.40 -20.58 -12.62
C ASN A 61 16.27 -21.43 -13.56
N ARG A 62 16.31 -21.09 -14.86
CA ARG A 62 17.14 -21.79 -15.84
C ARG A 62 18.63 -21.56 -15.60
N ALA A 63 19.03 -20.33 -15.27
CA ALA A 63 20.39 -19.98 -14.91
C ALA A 63 20.82 -20.63 -13.58
N LEU A 64 19.92 -20.74 -12.60
CA LEU A 64 20.17 -21.41 -11.33
C LEU A 64 20.29 -22.93 -11.52
N ALA A 65 19.39 -23.55 -12.29
CA ALA A 65 19.45 -24.97 -12.65
C ALA A 65 20.74 -25.31 -13.42
N ALA A 66 21.19 -24.43 -14.32
CA ALA A 66 22.45 -24.59 -15.03
C ALA A 66 23.69 -24.44 -14.13
N ARG A 67 23.60 -23.64 -13.06
CA ARG A 67 24.69 -23.42 -12.08
C ARG A 67 24.70 -24.44 -10.95
N THR A 68 23.62 -25.18 -10.75
CA THR A 68 23.42 -26.02 -9.56
C THR A 68 22.92 -27.41 -9.97
N MET A 69 23.83 -28.22 -10.52
CA MET A 69 23.62 -29.66 -10.68
C MET A 69 23.90 -30.43 -9.38
N VAL A 70 23.47 -29.90 -8.23
CA VAL A 70 23.39 -30.67 -6.99
C VAL A 70 21.91 -30.91 -6.70
N PRO A 71 21.49 -32.16 -6.45
CA PRO A 71 20.09 -32.49 -6.16
C PRO A 71 19.50 -31.54 -5.10
N ALA A 72 18.22 -31.17 -5.22
CA ALA A 72 17.57 -30.20 -4.31
C ALA A 72 17.66 -30.63 -2.83
N GLU A 73 17.69 -31.94 -2.59
CA GLU A 73 17.95 -32.58 -1.28
C GLU A 73 19.37 -32.29 -0.75
N THR A 74 20.38 -32.25 -1.63
CA THR A 74 21.79 -31.95 -1.32
C THR A 74 22.03 -30.44 -1.21
N GLY A 75 21.37 -29.60 -2.02
CA GLY A 75 21.59 -28.15 -2.04
C GLY A 75 21.29 -27.43 -0.71
N ARG A 76 20.30 -27.89 0.06
CA ARG A 76 19.92 -27.23 1.33
C ARG A 76 21.00 -27.34 2.41
N ASN A 77 21.79 -28.41 2.42
CA ASN A 77 22.83 -28.63 3.44
C ASN A 77 24.23 -28.18 2.99
N HIS A 78 24.43 -27.91 1.70
CA HIS A 78 25.73 -27.53 1.14
C HIS A 78 25.95 -26.01 0.99
N ALA A 79 24.95 -25.18 1.29
CA ALA A 79 25.07 -23.71 1.26
C ALA A 79 26.06 -23.14 2.30
N VAL A 80 26.51 -23.96 3.26
CA VAL A 80 27.42 -23.57 4.35
C VAL A 80 28.84 -24.16 4.17
N THR A 81 29.07 -25.02 3.15
CA THR A 81 30.40 -25.62 2.90
C THR A 81 31.18 -24.76 1.90
N PRO A 82 32.37 -24.23 2.24
CA PRO A 82 33.22 -23.50 1.29
C PRO A 82 33.64 -24.40 0.11
N ALA A 83 33.72 -23.84 -1.10
CA ALA A 83 33.96 -24.55 -2.37
C ALA A 83 35.30 -25.33 -2.50
N GLY A 84 36.13 -25.37 -1.46
CA GLY A 84 37.47 -25.95 -1.47
C GLY A 84 37.64 -27.28 -0.74
N VAL A 85 36.58 -27.88 -0.19
CA VAL A 85 36.69 -29.09 0.67
C VAL A 85 36.11 -30.32 0.00
N LEU A 86 36.62 -30.70 -1.18
CA LEU A 86 36.40 -32.02 -1.75
C LEU A 86 37.68 -32.84 -1.57
N PRO A 87 37.67 -33.97 -0.85
CA PRO A 87 38.86 -34.80 -0.70
C PRO A 87 39.28 -35.36 -2.07
N ALA A 88 40.59 -35.28 -2.36
CA ALA A 88 41.17 -35.82 -3.58
C ALA A 88 40.80 -37.30 -3.72
N ARG A 89 40.12 -37.62 -4.84
CA ARG A 89 39.80 -39.00 -5.23
C ARG A 89 41.13 -39.77 -5.34
N ARG A 90 41.39 -40.67 -4.40
CA ARG A 90 42.49 -41.63 -4.56
C ARG A 90 42.17 -42.60 -5.71
N PRO A 91 43.20 -43.05 -6.45
CA PRO A 91 43.04 -43.91 -7.62
C PRO A 91 42.36 -45.24 -7.27
#